data_AF-A0A7X9WKY4-F1
#
_entry.id   AF-A0A7X9WKY4-F1
#
_cell.length_a   1.000
_cell.length_b   1.000
_cell.length_c   1.000
_cell.angle_alpha   90.00
_cell.angle_beta   90.00
_cell.angle_gamma   90.00
#
_symmetry.space_group_name_H-M   'P 1'
#
loop_
_entity.id
_entity.type
_entity.pdbx_description
1 polymer ?
#
loop_
_entity_poly.entity_id
_entity_poly.type
_entity_poly.pdbx_seq_one_letter_code
_entity_poly.pdbx_strand_id
1 'polypeptide(L)'
;MLLVLIIHEAGLRSSLVAQLSLAGASIVTARDIDDPMLVRTVRKPSVLVLDHDFVAAHPSDWLDDVLADPRWHKLVVLNGPTDCPVDPRCVALDGKGASGAIMQKLPGWKAERDRQLA
;
A
#
# COMPACT_ATOMS: atom_id res chain seq x y z
N MET A 1 -7.04 10.27 2.22
CA MET A 1 -6.02 9.34 2.74
C MET A 1 -5.09 9.05 1.58
N LEU A 2 -3.78 9.05 1.81
CA LEU A 2 -2.78 8.87 0.76
C LEU A 2 -2.52 7.38 0.54
N LEU A 3 -2.44 6.98 -0.73
CA LEU A 3 -1.94 5.68 -1.15
C LEU A 3 -0.55 5.86 -1.74
N VAL A 4 0.41 5.08 -1.26
CA VAL A 4 1.76 5.02 -1.79
C VAL A 4 1.89 3.72 -2.57
N LEU A 5 2.22 3.80 -3.85
CA LEU A 5 2.34 2.66 -4.75
C LEU A 5 3.82 2.45 -5.08
N ILE A 6 4.34 1.29 -4.71
CA ILE A 6 5.65 0.79 -5.13
C ILE A 6 5.40 -0.51 -5.89
N ILE A 7 5.28 -0.36 -7.21
CA ILE A 7 4.92 -1.45 -8.13
C ILE A 7 5.96 -1.46 -9.24
N HIS A 8 6.68 -2.56 -9.36
CA HIS A 8 7.67 -2.85 -10.40
C HIS A 8 7.02 -3.04 -11.77
N GLU A 9 5.90 -3.74 -11.83
CA GLU A 9 5.22 -4.00 -13.09
C GLU A 9 4.58 -2.72 -13.63
N ALA A 10 5.15 -2.15 -14.70
CA ALA A 10 4.74 -0.85 -15.23
C ALA A 10 3.29 -0.82 -15.73
N GLY A 11 2.81 -1.93 -16.30
CA GLY A 11 1.43 -2.09 -16.78
C GLY A 11 0.43 -2.05 -15.64
N LEU A 12 0.63 -2.91 -14.63
CA LEU A 12 -0.14 -2.92 -13.39
C LEU A 12 -0.15 -1.55 -12.69
N ARG A 13 1.04 -0.94 -12.51
CA ARG A 13 1.16 0.37 -11.86
C ARG A 13 0.33 1.44 -12.57
N SER A 14 0.46 1.52 -13.89
CA SER A 14 -0.24 2.53 -14.69
C SER A 14 -1.76 2.34 -14.64
N SER A 15 -2.21 1.08 -14.76
CA SER A 15 -3.62 0.73 -14.66
C SER A 15 -4.21 1.08 -13.29
N LEU A 16 -3.52 0.71 -12.21
CA LEU A 16 -3.97 1.01 -10.85
C LEU A 16 -4.01 2.51 -10.56
N VAL A 17 -2.97 3.25 -10.95
CA VAL A 17 -2.95 4.71 -10.79
C VAL A 17 -4.14 5.32 -11.51
N ALA A 18 -4.40 4.94 -12.75
CA ALA A 18 -5.53 5.46 -13.51
C ALA A 18 -6.88 5.14 -12.84
N GLN A 19 -7.12 3.88 -12.49
CA GLN A 19 -8.37 3.43 -11.89
C GLN A 19 -8.63 4.06 -10.52
N LEU A 20 -7.61 4.11 -9.65
CA LEU A 20 -7.72 4.71 -8.33
C LEU A 20 -7.86 6.24 -8.41
N SER A 21 -7.18 6.90 -9.35
CA SER A 21 -7.31 8.35 -9.56
C SER A 21 -8.70 8.72 -10.06
N LEU A 22 -9.27 7.95 -10.99
CA LEU A 22 -10.65 8.13 -11.45
C LEU A 22 -11.66 7.96 -10.31
N ALA A 23 -11.35 7.10 -9.35
CA ALA A 23 -12.14 6.91 -8.14
C ALA A 23 -11.89 7.98 -7.05
N GLY A 24 -11.08 9.01 -7.35
CA GLY A 24 -10.80 10.15 -6.46
C GLY A 24 -9.77 9.87 -5.37
N ALA A 25 -8.99 8.80 -5.48
CA ALA A 25 -7.94 8.48 -4.52
C ALA A 25 -6.73 9.43 -4.68
N SER A 26 -6.10 9.80 -3.55
CA SER A 26 -4.84 10.55 -3.56
C SER A 26 -3.69 9.55 -3.58
N ILE A 27 -2.84 9.63 -4.61
CA ILE A 27 -1.86 8.60 -4.93
C ILE A 27 -0.47 9.24 -5.12
N VAL A 28 0.55 8.55 -4.62
CA VAL A 28 1.96 8.80 -4.91
C VAL A 28 2.57 7.50 -5.38
N THR A 29 3.34 7.54 -6.46
CA THR A 29 4.17 6.41 -6.88
C THR A 29 5.61 6.65 -6.48
N ALA A 30 6.26 5.63 -5.93
CA ALA A 30 7.67 5.65 -5.59
C ALA A 30 8.36 4.40 -6.14
N ARG A 31 9.68 4.43 -6.22
CA ARG A 31 10.47 3.25 -6.62
C ARG A 31 10.84 2.38 -5.44
N ASP A 32 10.91 2.98 -4.25
CA ASP A 32 11.35 2.33 -3.02
C ASP A 32 10.71 3.01 -1.80
N ILE A 33 10.70 2.32 -0.67
CA ILE A 33 10.15 2.77 0.61
C ILE A 33 10.99 3.90 1.24
N ASP A 34 12.27 3.92 0.89
CA ASP A 34 13.25 4.92 1.35
C ASP A 34 13.42 6.09 0.37
N ASP A 35 12.53 6.19 -0.64
CA ASP A 35 12.55 7.30 -1.58
C ASP A 35 12.43 8.64 -0.80
N PRO A 36 13.40 9.57 -0.94
CA PRO A 36 13.41 10.84 -0.22
C PRO A 36 12.14 11.68 -0.45
N MET A 37 11.43 11.47 -1.56
CA MET A 37 10.14 12.09 -1.83
C MET A 37 9.07 11.66 -0.80
N LEU A 38 9.10 10.40 -0.36
CA LEU A 38 8.13 9.88 0.61
C LEU A 38 8.25 10.57 1.95
N VAL A 39 9.47 10.86 2.41
CA VAL A 39 9.72 11.62 3.65
C VAL A 39 9.02 12.99 3.63
N ARG A 40 8.98 13.64 2.46
CA ARG A 40 8.33 14.95 2.30
C ARG A 40 6.81 14.87 2.16
N THR A 41 6.30 13.73 1.67
CA THR A 41 4.92 13.59 1.21
C THR A 41 4.04 12.85 2.22
N VAL A 42 4.58 11.83 2.88
CA VAL A 42 3.88 11.02 3.89
C VAL A 42 3.90 11.76 5.23
N ARG A 43 2.96 12.69 5.40
CA ARG A 43 2.81 13.47 6.64
C ARG A 43 1.87 12.84 7.67
N LYS A 44 1.13 11.81 7.26
CA LYS A 44 0.18 11.06 8.10
C LYS A 44 0.30 9.58 7.75
N PRO A 45 -0.03 8.66 8.69
CA PRO A 45 -0.10 7.25 8.40
C PRO A 45 -0.91 6.98 7.12
N SER A 46 -0.27 6.30 6.17
CA SER A 46 -0.75 6.13 4.79
C SER A 46 -0.89 4.65 4.44
N VAL A 47 -1.55 4.34 3.32
CA VAL A 47 -1.67 2.96 2.82
C VAL A 47 -0.53 2.70 1.85
N LEU A 48 0.31 1.71 2.15
CA LEU A 48 1.36 1.24 1.26
C LEU A 48 0.82 0.12 0.38
N VAL A 49 1.06 0.20 -0.93
CA VAL A 49 0.67 -0.82 -1.91
C VAL A 49 1.93 -1.30 -2.62
N LEU A 50 2.21 -2.59 -2.50
CA LEU A 50 3.37 -3.29 -3.03
C LEU A 50 2.91 -4.35 -4.02
N ASP A 51 3.73 -4.70 -5.02
CA ASP A 51 3.54 -5.94 -5.77
C ASP A 51 4.40 -7.08 -5.23
N HIS A 52 4.05 -8.31 -5.61
CA HIS A 52 4.77 -9.50 -5.20
C HIS A 52 6.25 -9.44 -5.56
N ASP A 53 6.58 -8.97 -6.76
CA ASP A 53 7.96 -8.92 -7.24
C ASP A 53 8.82 -7.99 -6.37
N PHE A 54 8.25 -6.87 -5.90
CA PHE A 54 8.91 -5.99 -4.94
C PHE A 54 9.19 -6.71 -3.62
N VAL A 55 8.19 -7.39 -3.07
CA VAL A 55 8.35 -8.12 -1.80
C VAL A 55 9.35 -9.26 -1.94
N ALA A 56 9.28 -10.03 -3.03
CA ALA A 56 10.14 -11.19 -3.28
C ALA A 56 11.62 -10.82 -3.49
N ALA A 57 11.91 -9.56 -3.84
CA ALA A 57 13.28 -9.05 -3.94
C ALA A 57 13.93 -8.78 -2.57
N HIS A 58 13.18 -8.86 -1.47
CA HIS A 58 13.65 -8.58 -0.12
C HIS A 58 13.74 -9.85 0.75
N PRO A 59 14.50 -9.79 1.86
CA PRO A 59 14.49 -10.84 2.88
C PRO A 59 13.09 -11.15 3.42
N SER A 60 12.89 -12.37 3.93
CA SER A 60 11.57 -12.84 4.38
C SER A 60 10.96 -12.07 5.55
N ASP A 61 11.80 -11.47 6.40
CA ASP A 61 11.45 -10.64 7.56
C ASP A 61 11.21 -9.17 7.20
N TRP A 62 11.51 -8.76 5.96
CA TRP A 62 11.40 -7.37 5.54
C TRP A 62 9.97 -6.81 5.69
N LEU A 63 8.94 -7.63 5.42
CA LEU A 63 7.55 -7.19 5.61
C LEU A 63 7.22 -6.89 7.08
N ASP A 64 7.82 -7.61 8.02
CA ASP A 64 7.64 -7.36 9.46
C ASP A 64 8.25 -6.01 9.85
N ASP A 65 9.43 -5.67 9.31
CA ASP A 65 10.06 -4.37 9.52
C ASP A 65 9.23 -3.22 8.93
N VAL A 66 8.66 -3.41 7.74
CA VAL A 66 7.75 -2.41 7.15
C VAL A 66 6.46 -2.28 7.94
N LEU A 67 5.94 -3.39 8.49
CA LEU A 67 4.79 -3.34 9.40
C LEU A 67 5.15 -2.61 10.70
N ALA A 68 6.38 -2.71 11.21
CA ALA A 68 6.79 -1.98 12.40
C ALA A 68 6.88 -0.46 12.19
N ASP A 69 6.96 0.00 10.94
CA ASP A 69 7.09 1.42 10.61
C ASP A 69 5.75 2.19 10.77
N PRO A 70 5.68 3.19 11.68
CA PRO A 70 4.45 3.94 11.96
C PRO A 70 3.99 4.84 10.80
N ARG A 71 4.82 5.04 9.77
CA ARG A 71 4.41 5.74 8.53
C ARG A 71 3.27 4.99 7.82
N TRP A 72 3.14 3.68 8.02
CA TRP A 72 2.18 2.83 7.33
C TRP A 72 1.02 2.43 8.23
N HIS A 73 -0.18 2.85 7.81
CA HIS A 73 -1.42 2.46 8.47
C HIS A 73 -1.89 1.07 8.02
N LYS A 74 -1.75 0.78 6.72
CA LYS A 74 -2.04 -0.52 6.10
C LYS A 74 -0.97 -0.83 5.05
N LEU A 75 -0.65 -2.11 4.91
CA LEU A 75 0.16 -2.64 3.82
C LEU A 75 -0.74 -3.53 2.94
N VAL A 76 -0.69 -3.30 1.64
CA VAL A 76 -1.41 -4.08 0.64
C VAL A 76 -0.38 -4.73 -0.26
N VAL A 77 -0.38 -6.05 -0.34
CA VAL A 77 0.51 -6.80 -1.24
C VAL A 77 -0.32 -7.36 -2.39
N LEU A 78 -0.01 -6.94 -3.60
CA LEU A 78 -0.69 -7.34 -4.83
C LEU A 78 -0.02 -8.56 -5.45
N ASN A 79 -0.82 -9.53 -5.88
CA ASN A 79 -0.34 -10.79 -6.44
C ASN A 79 0.63 -11.55 -5.51
N GLY A 80 0.70 -11.16 -4.24
CA GLY A 80 1.66 -11.67 -3.27
C GLY A 80 1.28 -13.04 -2.74
N PRO A 81 2.19 -13.66 -1.96
CA PRO A 81 1.85 -14.87 -1.24
C PRO A 81 0.65 -14.57 -0.32
N THR A 82 -0.25 -15.55 -0.18
CA THR A 82 -1.35 -15.50 0.79
C THR A 82 -0.87 -15.29 2.23
N ASP A 83 0.42 -15.49 2.47
CA ASP A 83 1.09 -15.41 3.77
C ASP A 83 1.56 -13.98 4.07
N CYS A 84 0.65 -13.02 4.03
CA CYS A 84 0.83 -11.79 4.82
C CYS A 84 1.13 -12.21 6.27
N PRO A 85 2.03 -11.52 6.99
CA PRO A 85 2.18 -11.74 8.43
C PRO A 85 0.82 -11.67 9.14
N VAL A 86 0.69 -12.34 10.29
CA VAL A 86 -0.55 -12.36 11.10
C VAL A 86 -0.73 -11.00 11.81
N ASP A 87 -0.79 -9.94 11.02
CA ASP A 87 -1.01 -8.56 11.42
C ASP A 87 -2.23 -8.02 10.65
N PRO A 88 -3.25 -7.47 11.34
CA PRO A 88 -4.47 -6.95 10.71
C PRO A 88 -4.23 -5.73 9.79
N ARG A 89 -3.00 -5.21 9.72
CA ARG A 89 -2.59 -4.15 8.81
C ARG A 89 -2.09 -4.69 7.47
N CYS A 90 -1.72 -5.98 7.36
CA CYS A 90 -1.32 -6.60 6.10
C CYS A 90 -2.53 -7.18 5.38
N VAL A 91 -2.68 -6.84 4.09
CA VAL A 91 -3.78 -7.30 3.25
C VAL A 91 -3.23 -7.79 1.91
N ALA A 92 -3.34 -9.10 1.66
CA ALA A 92 -3.05 -9.66 0.34
C ALA A 92 -4.25 -9.48 -0.59
N LEU A 93 -4.01 -9.03 -1.83
CA LEU A 93 -5.04 -8.91 -2.87
C LEU A 93 -4.53 -9.49 -4.19
N ASP A 94 -5.44 -10.06 -4.97
CA ASP A 94 -5.19 -10.32 -6.40
C ASP A 94 -5.08 -8.99 -7.14
N GLY A 95 -4.09 -8.85 -8.02
CA GLY A 95 -3.92 -7.70 -8.90
C GLY A 95 -5.14 -7.50 -9.81
N LYS A 96 -5.85 -8.57 -10.17
CA LYS A 96 -7.15 -8.47 -10.86
C LYS A 96 -8.22 -7.95 -9.89
N GLY A 97 -8.66 -6.72 -10.12
CA GLY A 97 -9.69 -6.07 -9.29
C GLY A 97 -9.15 -5.43 -8.01
N ALA A 98 -7.82 -5.39 -7.83
CA ALA A 98 -7.16 -4.72 -6.71
C ALA A 98 -7.66 -3.29 -6.49
N SER A 99 -7.85 -2.49 -7.55
CA SER A 99 -8.38 -1.14 -7.45
C SER A 99 -9.76 -1.10 -6.79
N GLY A 100 -10.69 -1.93 -7.24
CA GLY A 100 -12.04 -2.05 -6.67
C GLY A 100 -12.00 -2.49 -5.21
N ALA A 101 -11.19 -3.50 -4.89
CA ALA A 101 -11.04 -4.00 -3.53
C ALA A 101 -10.43 -2.96 -2.57
N ILE A 102 -9.42 -2.22 -3.02
CA ILE A 102 -8.82 -1.11 -2.28
C ILE A 102 -9.87 -0.02 -2.04
N MET A 103 -10.58 0.42 -3.10
CA MET A 103 -11.59 1.48 -2.98
C MET A 103 -12.71 1.14 -2.01
N GLN A 104 -13.16 -0.12 -1.97
CA GLN A 104 -14.17 -0.57 -1.01
C GLN A 104 -13.68 -0.52 0.45
N LYS A 105 -12.38 -0.76 0.69
CA LYS A 105 -11.80 -0.76 2.04
C LYS A 105 -11.38 0.63 2.53
N LEU A 106 -11.06 1.56 1.61
CA LEU A 106 -10.56 2.90 1.94
C LEU A 106 -11.41 3.67 2.98
N PRO A 107 -12.77 3.68 2.94
CA PRO A 107 -13.57 4.37 3.93
C PRO A 107 -13.36 3.82 5.35
N GLY A 108 -13.30 2.49 5.48
CA GLY A 108 -13.08 1.81 6.76
C GLY A 108 -11.70 2.10 7.34
N TRP A 109 -10.66 1.99 6.50
CA TRP A 109 -9.29 2.34 6.89
C TRP A 109 -9.15 3.82 7.28
N LYS A 110 -9.82 4.73 6.56
CA LYS A 110 -9.81 6.15 6.92
C LYS A 110 -10.41 6.38 8.31
N ALA A 111 -11.56 5.76 8.61
CA ALA A 111 -12.21 5.87 9.92
C ALA A 111 -11.40 5.20 11.05
N GLU A 112 -10.72 4.09 10.76
CA GLU A 112 -9.79 3.44 11.70
C GLU A 112 -8.61 4.36 12.05
N ARG A 113 -7.93 4.91 11.05
CA ARG A 113 -6.81 5.83 11.23
C ARG A 113 -7.22 7.10 11.96
N ASP A 114 -8.35 7.70 11.59
CA ASP A 114 -8.79 8.95 12.20
C ASP A 114 -9.14 8.75 13.70
N ARG A 115 -9.59 7.55 14.11
CA ARG A 115 -9.74 7.17 15.53
C ARG A 115 -8.42 6.95 16.26
N GLN A 116 -7.38 6.47 15.57
CA GLN A 116 -6.04 6.27 16.16
C GLN A 116 -5.29 7.58 16.40
N LEU A 117 -5.65 8.65 15.67
CA LEU A 117 -5.01 9.97 15.74
C LEU A 117 -5.80 11.00 16.57
N ALA A 118 -6.98 10.64 17.07
CA ALA A 118 -7.85 11.48 17.90
C ALA A 118 -7.54 11.26 19.39
#